data_AF-A0A1M6EKF1-F1
#
_entry.id   AF-A0A1M6EKF1-F1
#
_cell.length_a   1.000
_cell.length_b   1.000
_cell.length_c   1.000
_cell.angle_alpha   90.00
_cell.angle_beta   90.00
_cell.angle_gamma   90.00
#
_symmetry.space_group_name_H-M   'P 1'
#
loop_
_entity.id
_entity.type
_entity.pdbx_description
1 polymer ?
#
loop_
_entity_poly.entity_id
_entity_poly.type
_entity_poly.pdbx_seq_one_letter_code
_entity_poly.pdbx_strand_id
1 'polypeptide(L)'
;MFSAITIPCARIKSCHDLDPGFKLNILMMFGLANTNKEVLVGGEILNGNTSDKTWNNAFIQNIRKTLCQAGIEDIIYTSDSSFVTEDKLTLAKGDDKAPKTIFISRLPGNFNLEEELKLSALSAPEAWVQVGTLHDKKNAAIYKIQSLTDFLYDIPYRFIVCHSNHLDGRKLKALQAPIKRENDQITKAVAELEAVDYYWDEDAKSALDKFIAENPLEYHSLSGKTTVEEKVKKHSYQGRPRKNETKEVETCIM
;
A
#
# COMPACT_ATOMS: atom_id res chain seq x y z
N MET A 1 26.01 -11.59 -43.84
CA MET A 1 25.36 -12.89 -43.58
C MET A 1 24.19 -12.60 -42.64
N PHE A 2 23.04 -12.20 -43.20
CA PHE A 2 21.83 -11.90 -42.44
C PHE A 2 21.05 -13.21 -42.30
N SER A 3 21.03 -13.81 -41.11
CA SER A 3 20.08 -14.90 -40.86
C SER A 3 18.73 -14.26 -40.57
N ALA A 4 17.80 -14.40 -41.52
CA ALA A 4 16.40 -14.13 -41.27
C ALA A 4 15.88 -15.27 -40.38
N ILE A 5 15.76 -15.02 -39.09
CA ILE A 5 14.99 -15.89 -38.20
C ILE A 5 13.53 -15.58 -38.49
N THR A 6 12.94 -16.32 -39.43
CA THR A 6 11.49 -16.34 -39.63
C THR A 6 10.86 -17.00 -38.42
N ILE A 7 10.39 -16.22 -37.46
CA ILE A 7 9.52 -16.73 -36.38
C ILE A 7 8.20 -17.09 -37.07
N PRO A 8 7.76 -18.36 -37.07
CA PRO A 8 6.52 -18.74 -37.74
C PRO A 8 5.35 -18.08 -37.00
N CYS A 9 4.85 -16.99 -37.58
CA CYS A 9 3.63 -16.33 -37.13
C CYS A 9 2.43 -17.23 -37.49
N ALA A 10 1.60 -17.49 -36.47
CA ALA A 10 0.30 -18.18 -36.52
C ALA A 10 0.29 -19.64 -37.06
N ARG A 11 0.23 -20.61 -36.14
CA ARG A 11 -0.26 -21.95 -36.44
C ARG A 11 -1.63 -22.14 -35.79
N ILE A 12 -2.70 -21.91 -36.56
CA ILE A 12 -4.06 -22.28 -36.16
C ILE A 12 -4.13 -23.82 -36.25
N LYS A 13 -4.19 -24.51 -35.12
CA LYS A 13 -4.49 -25.95 -35.11
C LYS A 13 -6.00 -26.11 -35.30
N SER A 14 -6.41 -26.74 -36.40
CA SER A 14 -7.79 -27.22 -36.55
C SER A 14 -8.00 -28.45 -35.69
N CYS A 15 -9.05 -28.47 -34.87
CA CYS A 15 -9.55 -29.70 -34.25
C CYS A 15 -10.11 -30.61 -35.35
N HIS A 16 -9.35 -31.60 -35.79
CA HIS A 16 -9.94 -32.86 -36.26
C HIS A 16 -10.24 -33.69 -35.00
N ASP A 17 -11.40 -34.35 -34.98
CA ASP A 17 -11.93 -35.20 -33.89
C ASP A 17 -12.93 -34.53 -32.93
N LEU A 18 -13.94 -33.81 -33.46
CA LEU A 18 -15.14 -33.49 -32.68
C LEU A 18 -16.35 -34.20 -33.28
N ASP A 19 -16.92 -35.12 -32.50
CA ASP A 19 -18.09 -35.95 -32.79
C ASP A 19 -19.28 -35.08 -33.27
N PRO A 20 -19.95 -35.42 -34.38
CA PRO A 20 -20.99 -34.59 -34.99
C PRO A 20 -22.31 -34.52 -34.20
N GLY A 21 -22.40 -35.17 -33.03
CA GLY A 21 -23.64 -35.35 -32.26
C GLY A 21 -23.85 -34.44 -31.04
N PHE A 22 -22.86 -33.65 -30.62
CA PHE A 22 -22.98 -32.79 -29.43
C PHE A 22 -23.07 -31.31 -29.82
N LYS A 23 -24.02 -30.56 -29.23
CA LYS A 23 -24.10 -29.09 -29.36
C LYS A 23 -22.75 -28.48 -28.96
N LEU A 24 -21.93 -28.17 -29.96
CA LEU A 24 -20.57 -27.67 -29.80
C LEU A 24 -20.63 -26.17 -29.47
N ASN A 25 -20.49 -25.81 -28.20
CA ASN A 25 -20.11 -24.44 -27.85
C ASN A 25 -18.64 -24.28 -28.21
N ILE A 26 -18.35 -23.67 -29.35
CA ILE A 26 -16.99 -23.41 -29.82
C ILE A 26 -16.56 -22.03 -29.30
N LEU A 27 -15.43 -21.97 -28.59
CA LEU A 27 -14.82 -20.72 -28.11
C LEU A 27 -13.51 -20.49 -28.88
N MET A 28 -13.40 -19.38 -29.61
CA MET A 28 -12.12 -18.93 -30.18
C MET A 28 -11.45 -17.99 -29.20
N MET A 29 -10.27 -18.36 -28.70
CA MET A 29 -9.46 -17.50 -27.85
C MET A 29 -8.24 -16.99 -28.62
N PHE A 30 -8.05 -15.67 -28.58
CA PHE A 30 -6.86 -15.01 -29.11
C PHE A 30 -6.01 -14.48 -27.96
N GLY A 31 -4.75 -14.88 -27.93
CA GLY A 31 -3.73 -14.38 -27.03
C GLY A 31 -2.84 -13.41 -27.75
N LEU A 32 -2.75 -12.20 -27.22
CA LEU A 32 -1.88 -11.14 -27.67
C LEU A 32 -0.71 -11.02 -26.69
N ALA A 33 0.50 -11.25 -27.17
CA ALA A 33 1.73 -11.00 -26.43
C ALA A 33 2.49 -9.86 -27.11
N ASN A 34 2.73 -8.76 -26.40
CA ASN A 34 3.47 -7.63 -26.95
C ASN A 34 4.94 -7.73 -26.56
N THR A 35 5.83 -7.58 -27.53
CA THR A 35 7.27 -7.39 -27.30
C THR A 35 7.63 -5.93 -27.59
N ASN A 36 8.82 -5.47 -27.18
CA ASN A 36 9.25 -4.09 -27.43
C ASN A 36 9.31 -3.69 -28.92
N LYS A 37 9.16 -4.64 -29.85
CA LYS A 37 9.26 -4.40 -31.30
C LYS A 37 8.07 -4.94 -32.10
N GLU A 38 7.39 -5.98 -31.63
CA GLU A 38 6.36 -6.71 -32.40
C GLU A 38 5.26 -7.28 -31.51
N VAL A 39 4.07 -7.50 -32.08
CA VAL A 39 2.94 -8.15 -31.42
C VAL A 39 2.85 -9.61 -31.89
N LEU A 40 3.00 -10.54 -30.94
CA LEU A 40 2.74 -11.96 -31.15
C LEU A 40 1.24 -12.22 -30.99
N VAL A 41 0.62 -12.77 -32.03
CA VAL A 41 -0.78 -13.18 -32.02
C VAL A 41 -0.83 -14.71 -32.12
N GLY A 42 -1.39 -15.36 -31.11
CA GLY A 42 -1.68 -16.80 -31.14
C GLY A 42 -3.16 -17.03 -30.88
N GLY A 43 -3.80 -17.93 -31.62
CA GLY A 43 -5.21 -18.23 -31.46
C GLY A 43 -5.46 -19.73 -31.48
N GLU A 44 -6.31 -20.19 -30.56
CA GLU A 44 -6.74 -21.60 -30.48
C GLU A 44 -8.27 -21.69 -30.45
N ILE A 45 -8.79 -22.75 -31.08
CA ILE A 45 -10.20 -23.13 -31.03
C ILE A 45 -10.36 -24.08 -29.84
N LEU A 46 -11.17 -23.69 -28.87
CA LEU A 46 -11.37 -24.42 -27.61
C LEU A 46 -12.83 -24.85 -27.45
N ASN A 47 -13.01 -25.80 -26.54
CA ASN A 47 -14.32 -26.15 -26.02
C ASN A 47 -14.84 -25.00 -25.15
N GLY A 48 -16.12 -24.63 -25.29
CA GLY A 48 -16.77 -23.54 -24.55
C GLY A 48 -16.81 -23.72 -23.02
N ASN A 49 -16.43 -24.90 -22.50
CA ASN A 49 -16.24 -25.13 -21.07
C ASN A 49 -14.82 -24.82 -20.57
N THR A 50 -13.87 -24.50 -21.46
CA THR A 50 -12.50 -24.17 -21.07
C THR A 50 -12.46 -22.77 -20.47
N SER A 51 -12.05 -22.65 -19.21
CA SER A 51 -11.91 -21.36 -18.56
C SER A 51 -10.73 -20.57 -19.12
N ASP A 52 -10.88 -19.25 -19.25
CA ASP A 52 -9.83 -18.33 -19.70
C ASP A 52 -8.51 -18.50 -18.93
N LYS A 53 -8.61 -18.79 -17.62
CA LYS A 53 -7.46 -18.96 -16.72
C LYS A 53 -6.65 -20.22 -17.04
N THR A 54 -7.33 -21.31 -17.37
CA THR A 54 -6.68 -22.58 -17.72
C THR A 54 -5.97 -22.45 -19.06
N TRP A 55 -6.62 -21.80 -20.03
CA TRP A 55 -6.04 -21.59 -21.35
C TRP A 55 -4.81 -20.69 -21.32
N ASN A 56 -4.86 -19.58 -20.57
CA ASN A 56 -3.73 -18.64 -20.48
C ASN A 56 -2.44 -19.34 -20.01
N ASN A 57 -2.54 -20.21 -19.00
CA ASN A 57 -1.38 -20.97 -18.52
C ASN A 57 -0.78 -21.89 -19.61
N ALA A 58 -1.62 -22.66 -20.30
CA ALA A 58 -1.17 -23.57 -21.36
C ALA A 58 -0.58 -22.81 -22.57
N PHE A 59 -1.21 -21.70 -22.92
CA PHE A 59 -0.77 -20.81 -23.99
C PHE A 59 0.62 -20.22 -23.71
N ILE A 60 0.87 -19.73 -22.49
CA ILE A 60 2.17 -19.18 -22.10
C ILE A 60 3.27 -20.24 -22.13
N GLN A 61 2.99 -21.46 -21.66
CA GLN A 61 3.96 -22.55 -21.76
C GLN A 61 4.29 -22.91 -23.21
N ASN A 62 3.28 -22.96 -24.08
CA ASN A 62 3.48 -23.23 -25.50
C ASN A 62 4.30 -22.13 -26.18
N ILE A 63 3.95 -20.85 -25.96
CA ILE A 63 4.71 -19.71 -26.50
C ILE A 63 6.16 -19.77 -26.00
N ARG A 64 6.37 -19.99 -24.70
CA ARG A 64 7.72 -20.04 -24.14
C ARG A 64 8.53 -21.16 -24.77
N LYS A 65 7.96 -22.37 -24.89
CA LYS A 65 8.61 -23.50 -25.56
C LYS A 65 8.97 -23.16 -27.01
N THR A 66 8.05 -22.56 -27.76
CA THR A 66 8.28 -22.18 -29.16
C THR A 66 9.37 -21.11 -29.29
N LEU A 67 9.36 -20.10 -28.41
CA LEU A 67 10.36 -19.03 -28.45
C LEU A 67 11.74 -19.52 -27.99
N CYS A 68 11.83 -20.38 -26.96
CA CYS A 68 13.08 -21.03 -26.58
C CYS A 68 13.64 -21.90 -27.72
N GLN A 69 12.78 -22.64 -28.43
CA GLN A 69 13.20 -23.40 -29.62
C GLN A 69 13.73 -22.49 -30.75
N ALA A 70 13.29 -21.24 -30.79
CA ALA A 70 13.78 -20.22 -31.72
C ALA A 70 15.03 -19.47 -31.19
N GLY A 71 15.59 -19.88 -30.04
CA GLY A 71 16.77 -19.26 -29.43
C GLY A 71 16.48 -17.98 -28.63
N ILE A 72 15.21 -17.69 -28.33
CA ILE A 72 14.79 -16.53 -27.54
C ILE A 72 14.48 -17.00 -26.13
N GLU A 73 15.43 -16.83 -25.22
CA GLU A 73 15.32 -17.31 -23.83
C GLU A 73 14.90 -16.21 -22.85
N ASP A 74 15.20 -14.94 -23.17
CA ASP A 74 14.98 -13.77 -22.30
C ASP A 74 13.55 -13.20 -22.41
N ILE A 75 12.55 -14.02 -22.05
CA ILE A 75 11.14 -13.60 -22.07
C ILE A 75 10.65 -13.36 -20.65
N ILE A 76 10.27 -12.10 -20.39
CA ILE A 76 9.62 -11.66 -19.16
C ILE A 76 8.11 -11.67 -19.38
N TYR A 77 7.41 -12.52 -18.64
CA TYR A 77 5.96 -12.59 -18.65
C TYR A 77 5.35 -11.59 -17.67
N THR A 78 4.49 -10.68 -18.14
CA THR A 78 3.79 -9.73 -17.26
C THR A 78 2.36 -10.21 -17.03
N SER A 79 1.96 -10.37 -15.77
CA SER A 79 0.63 -10.86 -15.42
C SER A 79 0.01 -10.10 -14.25
N ASP A 80 -1.30 -10.25 -14.08
CA ASP A 80 -2.00 -9.70 -12.93
C ASP A 80 -1.72 -10.51 -11.65
N SER A 81 -2.25 -10.04 -10.52
CA SER A 81 -2.06 -10.69 -9.22
C SER A 81 -2.67 -12.09 -9.14
N SER A 82 -3.59 -12.46 -10.04
CA SER A 82 -4.18 -13.80 -10.06
C SER A 82 -3.19 -14.89 -10.50
N PHE A 83 -2.04 -14.51 -11.05
CA PHE A 83 -0.95 -15.42 -11.37
C PHE A 83 -0.19 -15.92 -10.13
N VAL A 84 -0.24 -15.17 -9.03
CA VAL A 84 0.50 -15.46 -7.80
C VAL A 84 -0.28 -16.46 -6.94
N THR A 85 -0.29 -17.71 -7.39
CA THR A 85 -0.84 -18.86 -6.65
C THR A 85 0.17 -20.01 -6.67
N GLU A 86 0.18 -20.83 -5.63
CA GLU A 86 1.16 -21.92 -5.45
C GLU A 86 1.31 -22.82 -6.70
N ASP A 87 0.20 -23.29 -7.27
CA ASP A 87 0.20 -24.14 -8.48
C ASP A 87 0.90 -23.47 -9.67
N LYS A 88 0.63 -22.18 -9.87
CA LYS A 88 1.15 -21.40 -11.01
C LYS A 88 2.61 -21.04 -10.82
N LEU A 89 3.01 -20.73 -9.58
CA LEU A 89 4.38 -20.42 -9.23
C LEU A 89 5.26 -21.67 -9.32
N THR A 90 4.73 -22.83 -8.93
CA THR A 90 5.39 -24.13 -9.13
C THR A 90 5.60 -24.41 -10.61
N LEU A 91 4.58 -24.17 -11.44
CA LEU A 91 4.69 -24.30 -12.89
C LEU A 91 5.69 -23.30 -13.49
N ALA A 92 5.75 -22.08 -12.96
CA ALA A 92 6.67 -21.02 -13.40
C ALA A 92 8.12 -21.31 -12.97
N LYS A 93 8.35 -22.05 -11.88
CA LYS A 93 9.70 -22.46 -11.47
C LYS A 93 10.40 -23.29 -12.56
N GLY A 94 9.61 -24.02 -13.36
CA GLY A 94 10.11 -24.92 -14.39
C GLY A 94 10.73 -26.20 -13.81
N ASP A 95 11.03 -27.13 -14.70
CA ASP A 95 11.68 -28.41 -14.43
C ASP A 95 12.53 -28.82 -15.63
N ASP A 96 13.06 -30.05 -15.64
CA ASP A 96 13.89 -30.56 -16.76
C ASP A 96 13.13 -30.61 -18.11
N LYS A 97 11.79 -30.56 -18.09
CA LYS A 97 10.92 -30.67 -19.28
C LYS A 97 10.35 -29.31 -19.72
N ALA A 98 10.27 -28.34 -18.81
CA ALA A 98 9.70 -27.03 -19.05
C ALA A 98 10.65 -25.92 -18.55
N PRO A 99 11.03 -24.97 -19.43
CA PRO A 99 11.94 -23.90 -19.04
C PRO A 99 11.30 -23.01 -17.95
N LYS A 100 12.09 -22.66 -16.93
CA LYS A 100 11.72 -21.69 -15.88
C LYS A 100 11.16 -20.43 -16.51
N THR A 101 10.04 -19.94 -16.02
CA THR A 101 9.37 -18.70 -16.46
C THR A 101 9.78 -17.50 -15.61
N ILE A 102 10.38 -16.50 -16.25
CA ILE A 102 10.63 -15.19 -15.64
C ILE A 102 9.36 -14.36 -15.75
N PHE A 103 8.87 -13.80 -14.65
CA PHE A 103 7.63 -13.03 -14.66
C PHE A 103 7.70 -11.78 -13.78
N ILE A 104 6.81 -10.83 -14.07
CA ILE A 104 6.49 -9.67 -13.24
C ILE A 104 4.98 -9.73 -12.97
N SER A 105 4.62 -9.75 -11.70
CA SER A 105 3.22 -9.69 -11.26
C SER A 105 3.11 -8.85 -9.99
N ARG A 106 1.91 -8.31 -9.76
CA ARG A 106 1.57 -7.64 -8.50
C ARG A 106 1.33 -8.71 -7.43
N LEU A 107 1.99 -8.59 -6.28
CA LEU A 107 1.68 -9.42 -5.12
C LEU A 107 0.22 -9.18 -4.69
N PRO A 108 -0.62 -10.23 -4.53
CA PRO A 108 -1.98 -10.06 -4.06
C PRO A 108 -1.99 -9.43 -2.66
N GLY A 109 -2.88 -8.47 -2.42
CA GLY A 109 -2.96 -7.78 -1.13
C GLY A 109 -3.57 -8.59 0.02
N ASN A 110 -3.71 -9.91 -0.17
CA ASN A 110 -4.24 -10.83 0.83
C ASN A 110 -3.12 -11.51 1.64
N PHE A 111 -1.86 -11.32 1.25
CA PHE A 111 -0.73 -11.91 1.94
C PHE A 111 -0.21 -10.96 3.02
N ASN A 112 -0.05 -11.45 4.25
CA ASN A 112 0.65 -10.73 5.32
C ASN A 112 2.06 -10.29 4.89
N LEU A 113 2.69 -11.08 4.02
CA LEU A 113 3.98 -10.77 3.38
C LEU A 113 3.98 -9.39 2.71
N GLU A 114 2.86 -8.94 2.13
CA GLU A 114 2.81 -7.61 1.51
C GLU A 114 3.03 -6.49 2.54
N GLU A 115 2.48 -6.64 3.74
CA GLU A 115 2.65 -5.68 4.84
C GLU A 115 4.06 -5.75 5.41
N GLU A 116 4.58 -6.95 5.65
CA GLU A 116 5.94 -7.18 6.14
C GLU A 116 6.99 -6.57 5.21
N LEU A 117 6.86 -6.77 3.90
CA LEU A 117 7.75 -6.17 2.90
C LEU A 117 7.68 -4.64 2.90
N LYS A 118 6.48 -4.06 3.08
CA LYS A 118 6.33 -2.60 3.19
C LYS A 118 7.01 -2.05 4.44
N LEU A 119 6.80 -2.68 5.59
CA LEU A 119 7.41 -2.28 6.86
C LEU A 119 8.93 -2.42 6.82
N SER A 120 9.44 -3.51 6.26
CA SER A 120 10.86 -3.73 6.02
C SER A 120 11.45 -2.63 5.13
N ALA A 121 10.78 -2.30 4.01
CA ALA A 121 11.21 -1.22 3.13
C ALA A 121 11.21 0.16 3.81
N LEU A 122 10.22 0.43 4.66
CA LEU A 122 10.16 1.68 5.43
C LEU A 122 11.23 1.79 6.50
N SER A 123 11.68 0.66 7.06
CA SER A 123 12.69 0.60 8.12
C SER A 123 14.12 0.85 7.62
N ALA A 124 14.37 0.73 6.31
CA ALA A 124 15.66 0.96 5.67
C ALA A 124 15.61 2.15 4.68
N PRO A 125 15.50 3.40 5.17
CA PRO A 125 15.32 4.60 4.33
C PRO A 125 16.49 4.84 3.35
N GLU A 126 17.69 4.37 3.66
CA GLU A 126 18.90 4.50 2.84
C GLU A 126 18.92 3.57 1.61
N ALA A 127 18.13 2.49 1.62
CA ALA A 127 18.10 1.50 0.54
C ALA A 127 17.18 1.88 -0.63
N TRP A 128 16.50 3.03 -0.54
CA TRP A 128 15.60 3.51 -1.60
C TRP A 128 16.37 4.09 -2.78
N VAL A 129 16.05 3.61 -3.98
CA VAL A 129 16.57 4.13 -5.24
C VAL A 129 15.54 5.05 -5.88
N GLN A 130 15.96 6.27 -6.23
CA GLN A 130 15.11 7.23 -6.95
C GLN A 130 14.99 6.83 -8.42
N VAL A 131 13.76 6.62 -8.88
CA VAL A 131 13.43 6.34 -10.29
C VAL A 131 13.08 7.64 -11.03
N GLY A 132 12.54 8.63 -10.32
CA GLY A 132 12.10 9.90 -10.89
C GLY A 132 10.68 9.83 -11.45
N THR A 133 10.42 10.54 -12.54
CA THR A 133 9.10 10.65 -13.17
C THR A 133 8.98 9.71 -14.35
N LEU A 134 7.92 8.89 -14.38
CA LEU A 134 7.64 7.98 -15.50
C LEU A 134 6.79 8.61 -16.62
N HIS A 135 6.41 9.88 -16.45
CA HIS A 135 5.59 10.62 -17.42
C HIS A 135 6.00 12.09 -17.48
N ASP A 136 5.96 12.67 -18.68
CA ASP A 136 6.27 14.08 -18.95
C ASP A 136 5.09 15.02 -18.62
N LYS A 137 4.54 14.93 -17.41
CA LYS A 137 3.50 15.84 -16.94
C LYS A 137 4.05 16.76 -15.86
N LYS A 138 3.58 18.01 -15.85
CA LYS A 138 4.04 19.08 -14.93
C LYS A 138 3.88 18.72 -13.43
N ASN A 139 2.95 17.83 -13.10
CA ASN A 139 2.73 17.26 -11.77
C ASN A 139 2.78 15.72 -11.82
N ALA A 140 3.78 15.16 -12.51
CA ALA A 140 3.97 13.72 -12.54
C ALA A 140 4.40 13.19 -11.17
N ALA A 141 3.91 12.02 -10.83
CA ALA A 141 4.33 11.33 -9.63
C ALA A 141 5.82 10.99 -9.71
N ILE A 142 6.52 11.22 -8.59
CA ILE A 142 7.91 10.84 -8.41
C ILE A 142 7.92 9.49 -7.69
N TYR A 143 8.63 8.54 -8.29
CA TYR A 143 8.72 7.18 -7.80
C TYR A 143 10.10 6.92 -7.20
N LYS A 144 10.09 6.25 -6.05
CA LYS A 144 11.26 5.57 -5.49
C LYS A 144 10.92 4.11 -5.33
N ILE A 145 11.92 3.25 -5.49
CA ILE A 145 11.78 1.81 -5.38
C ILE A 145 12.80 1.23 -4.42
N GLN A 146 12.46 0.12 -3.81
CA GLN A 146 13.39 -0.69 -3.03
C GLN A 146 13.20 -2.16 -3.39
N SER A 147 14.31 -2.85 -3.59
CA SER A 147 14.33 -4.28 -3.88
C SER A 147 14.53 -5.05 -2.59
N LEU A 148 13.69 -6.04 -2.36
CA LEU A 148 13.77 -6.99 -1.24
C LEU A 148 13.76 -8.42 -1.80
N THR A 149 14.29 -9.36 -1.04
CA THR A 149 14.23 -10.79 -1.36
C THR A 149 13.58 -11.50 -0.20
N ASP A 150 12.54 -12.27 -0.49
CA ASP A 150 11.82 -13.04 0.52
C ASP A 150 11.24 -14.31 -0.10
N PHE A 151 10.64 -15.17 0.71
CA PHE A 151 10.08 -16.45 0.29
C PHE A 151 8.56 -16.34 0.11
N LEU A 152 8.07 -16.99 -0.95
CA LEU A 152 6.65 -17.21 -1.17
C LEU A 152 6.46 -18.67 -1.57
N TYR A 153 5.71 -19.43 -0.76
CA TYR A 153 5.58 -20.89 -0.89
C TYR A 153 6.95 -21.59 -0.96
N ASP A 154 7.86 -21.26 -0.04
CA ASP A 154 9.24 -21.80 0.04
C ASP A 154 10.12 -21.56 -1.20
N ILE A 155 9.67 -20.69 -2.11
CA ILE A 155 10.43 -20.29 -3.29
C ILE A 155 10.91 -18.85 -3.08
N PRO A 156 12.22 -18.57 -3.22
CA PRO A 156 12.74 -17.21 -3.07
C PRO A 156 12.35 -16.35 -4.29
N TYR A 157 11.79 -15.18 -4.01
CA TYR A 157 11.43 -14.18 -5.01
C TYR A 157 12.03 -12.82 -4.69
N ARG A 158 12.25 -12.03 -5.74
CA ARG A 158 12.60 -10.63 -5.62
C ARG A 158 11.32 -9.79 -5.63
N PHE A 159 11.08 -9.07 -4.56
CA PHE A 159 10.00 -8.12 -4.40
C PHE A 159 10.51 -6.70 -4.66
N ILE A 160 9.68 -5.88 -5.31
CA ILE A 160 9.97 -4.47 -5.55
C ILE A 160 8.87 -3.67 -4.88
N VAL A 161 9.23 -2.94 -3.83
CA VAL A 161 8.33 -2.01 -3.16
C VAL A 161 8.42 -0.68 -3.89
N CYS A 162 7.29 -0.21 -4.39
CA CYS A 162 7.18 1.06 -5.11
C CYS A 162 6.48 2.09 -4.24
N HIS A 163 7.10 3.26 -4.08
CA HIS A 163 6.54 4.37 -3.32
C HIS A 163 6.37 5.59 -4.23
N SER A 164 5.22 6.25 -4.11
CA SER A 164 4.82 7.39 -4.94
C SER A 164 4.39 8.57 -4.08
N ASN A 165 5.03 9.72 -4.29
CA ASN A 165 4.73 10.96 -3.56
C ASN A 165 3.26 11.41 -3.64
N HIS A 166 2.54 11.07 -4.72
CA HIS A 166 1.13 11.44 -4.90
C HIS A 166 0.17 10.62 -4.02
N LEU A 167 0.47 9.35 -3.77
CA LEU A 167 -0.38 8.48 -2.94
C LEU A 167 -0.22 8.85 -1.46
N ASP A 168 1.00 9.19 -1.05
CA ASP A 168 1.29 9.59 0.32
C ASP A 168 0.61 10.89 0.69
N GLY A 169 0.60 11.89 -0.19
CA GLY A 169 -0.04 13.18 0.10
C GLY A 169 -1.51 13.05 0.52
N ARG A 170 -2.26 12.07 -0.03
CA ARG A 170 -3.66 11.84 0.35
C ARG A 170 -3.78 11.10 1.69
N LYS A 171 -2.99 10.05 1.90
CA LYS A 171 -3.00 9.28 3.16
C LYS A 171 -2.47 10.10 4.33
N LEU A 172 -1.40 10.87 4.11
CA LEU A 172 -0.86 11.81 5.08
C LEU A 172 -1.89 12.86 5.48
N LYS A 173 -2.61 13.46 4.53
CA LYS A 173 -3.70 14.40 4.86
C LYS A 173 -4.84 13.73 5.65
N ALA A 174 -5.16 12.49 5.31
CA ALA A 174 -6.18 11.71 6.02
C ALA A 174 -5.79 11.39 7.46
N LEU A 175 -4.50 11.25 7.77
CA LEU A 175 -3.98 11.06 9.14
C LEU A 175 -3.74 12.38 9.88
N GLN A 176 -3.27 13.42 9.18
CA GLN A 176 -3.04 14.73 9.78
C GLN A 176 -4.34 15.40 10.24
N ALA A 177 -5.44 15.17 9.53
CA ALA A 177 -6.74 15.72 9.90
C ALA A 177 -7.26 15.24 11.28
N PRO A 178 -7.34 13.92 11.57
CA PRO A 178 -7.75 13.44 12.89
C PRO A 178 -6.75 13.81 13.98
N ILE A 179 -5.44 13.70 13.74
CA ILE A 179 -4.39 14.14 14.70
C ILE A 179 -4.61 15.61 15.07
N LYS A 180 -4.77 16.49 14.08
CA LYS A 180 -4.98 17.92 14.34
C LYS A 180 -6.29 18.18 15.08
N ARG A 181 -7.37 17.50 14.71
CA ARG A 181 -8.67 17.64 15.39
C ARG A 181 -8.60 17.22 16.85
N GLU A 182 -7.93 16.10 17.13
CA GLU A 182 -7.71 15.61 18.50
C GLU A 182 -6.91 16.66 19.30
N ASN A 183 -5.81 17.17 18.74
CA ASN A 183 -5.02 18.23 19.39
C ASN A 183 -5.84 19.51 19.65
N ASP A 184 -6.61 19.97 18.67
CA ASP A 184 -7.46 21.16 18.80
C ASP A 184 -8.57 20.96 19.85
N GLN A 185 -9.09 19.73 20.01
CA GLN A 185 -10.09 19.38 21.03
C GLN A 185 -9.47 19.36 22.43
N ILE A 186 -8.33 18.67 22.60
CA ILE A 186 -7.62 18.60 23.88
C ILE A 186 -7.20 19.99 24.31
N THR A 187 -6.63 20.80 23.41
CA THR A 187 -6.16 22.16 23.74
C THR A 187 -7.30 23.02 24.29
N LYS A 188 -8.51 22.89 23.74
CA LYS A 188 -9.69 23.58 24.27
C LYS A 188 -10.12 23.04 25.63
N ALA A 189 -10.16 21.72 25.78
CA ALA A 189 -10.56 21.08 27.02
C ALA A 189 -9.57 21.38 28.17
N VAL A 190 -8.26 21.45 27.88
CA VAL A 190 -7.23 21.89 28.82
C VAL A 190 -7.42 23.36 29.19
N ALA A 191 -7.68 24.24 28.22
CA ALA A 191 -7.95 25.66 28.51
C ALA A 191 -9.22 25.86 29.36
N GLU A 192 -10.23 25.00 29.21
CA GLU A 192 -11.42 24.98 30.06
C GLU A 192 -11.10 24.49 31.47
N LEU A 193 -10.23 23.47 31.61
CA LEU A 193 -9.76 22.98 32.91
C LEU A 193 -8.89 24.02 33.65
N GLU A 194 -7.96 24.67 32.95
CA GLU A 194 -7.12 25.75 33.48
C GLU A 194 -7.94 27.00 33.87
N ALA A 195 -9.14 27.19 33.32
CA ALA A 195 -10.01 28.30 33.69
C ALA A 195 -10.72 28.08 35.05
N VAL A 196 -10.68 26.86 35.60
CA VAL A 196 -11.29 26.52 36.88
C VAL A 196 -10.30 26.78 38.01
N ASP A 197 -10.66 27.66 38.93
CA ASP A 197 -9.89 27.90 40.14
C ASP A 197 -10.15 26.83 41.19
N TYR A 198 -9.10 26.10 41.60
CA TYR A 198 -9.16 25.18 42.73
C TYR A 198 -8.58 25.83 43.98
N TYR A 199 -9.20 25.59 45.13
CA TYR A 199 -8.76 26.15 46.43
C TYR A 199 -7.98 25.13 47.28
N TRP A 200 -8.00 23.85 46.88
CA TRP A 200 -7.30 22.76 47.56
C TRP A 200 -6.50 21.93 46.55
N ASP A 201 -5.28 21.56 46.92
CA ASP A 201 -4.35 20.81 46.05
C ASP A 201 -4.89 19.41 45.71
N GLU A 202 -5.59 18.78 46.66
CA GLU A 202 -6.24 17.49 46.44
C GLU A 202 -7.38 17.57 45.40
N ASP A 203 -8.14 18.68 45.40
CA ASP A 203 -9.22 18.89 44.43
C ASP A 203 -8.66 19.14 43.01
N ALA A 204 -7.58 19.93 42.92
CA ALA A 204 -6.89 20.20 41.65
C ALA A 204 -6.29 18.92 41.06
N LYS A 205 -5.61 18.10 41.89
CA LYS A 205 -5.06 16.81 41.47
C LYS A 205 -6.13 15.82 41.06
N SER A 206 -7.22 15.72 41.85
CA SER A 206 -8.36 14.85 41.52
C SER A 206 -9.03 15.24 40.21
N ALA A 207 -9.15 16.54 39.93
CA ALA A 207 -9.68 17.03 38.66
C ALA A 207 -8.76 16.72 37.47
N LEU A 208 -7.45 16.89 37.65
CA LEU A 208 -6.44 16.53 36.63
C LEU A 208 -6.44 15.03 36.33
N ASP A 209 -6.46 14.18 37.37
CA ASP A 209 -6.47 12.72 37.22
C ASP A 209 -7.77 12.24 36.54
N LYS A 210 -8.92 12.82 36.90
CA LYS A 210 -10.20 12.55 36.22
C LYS A 210 -10.15 12.99 34.77
N PHE A 211 -9.61 14.16 34.48
CA PHE A 211 -9.49 14.68 33.11
C PHE A 211 -8.63 13.76 32.23
N ILE A 212 -7.51 13.26 32.76
CA ILE A 212 -6.64 12.29 32.06
C ILE A 212 -7.39 10.97 31.82
N ALA A 213 -8.16 10.48 32.81
CA ALA A 213 -8.91 9.23 32.68
C ALA A 213 -10.10 9.31 31.71
N GLU A 214 -10.80 10.45 31.67
CA GLU A 214 -12.00 10.66 30.84
C GLU A 214 -11.66 10.99 29.38
N ASN A 215 -10.40 11.38 29.08
CA ASN A 215 -9.94 11.70 27.73
C ASN A 215 -8.82 10.74 27.28
N PRO A 216 -9.12 9.46 26.98
CA PRO A 216 -8.15 8.57 26.37
C PRO A 216 -7.82 9.06 24.96
N LEU A 217 -6.55 9.30 24.70
CA LEU A 217 -6.05 9.86 23.44
C LEU A 217 -5.44 8.77 22.57
N GLU A 218 -5.70 8.83 21.27
CA GLU A 218 -5.21 7.84 20.31
C GLU A 218 -3.85 8.27 19.71
N TYR A 219 -3.64 9.57 19.49
CA TYR A 219 -2.43 10.08 18.82
C TYR A 219 -1.50 10.91 19.73
N HIS A 220 -1.97 11.37 20.89
CA HIS A 220 -1.22 12.22 21.80
C HIS A 220 -1.10 11.61 23.19
N SER A 221 -0.13 12.08 23.98
CA SER A 221 -0.04 11.78 25.41
C SER A 221 -0.25 13.05 26.22
N LEU A 222 -1.05 12.95 27.28
CA LEU A 222 -1.34 14.06 28.18
C LEU A 222 -0.61 13.84 29.51
N SER A 223 0.09 14.88 29.98
CA SER A 223 0.70 14.91 31.31
C SER A 223 0.60 16.32 31.88
N GLY A 224 0.15 16.45 33.12
CA GLY A 224 0.01 17.74 33.81
C GLY A 224 0.68 17.77 35.18
N LYS A 225 0.84 18.97 35.72
CA LYS A 225 1.26 19.23 37.11
C LYS A 225 0.41 20.36 37.67
N THR A 226 -0.02 20.24 38.91
CA THR A 226 -0.70 21.35 39.61
C THR A 226 0.33 22.41 40.02
N THR A 227 -0.02 23.67 39.82
CA THR A 227 0.81 24.82 40.16
C THR A 227 0.02 25.81 41.01
N VAL A 228 0.66 26.39 42.02
CA VAL A 228 0.03 27.37 42.90
C VAL A 228 0.18 28.76 42.29
N GLU A 229 -0.93 29.46 42.07
CA GLU A 229 -0.96 30.84 41.59
C GLU A 229 -1.71 31.76 42.58
N GLU A 230 -1.20 32.97 42.78
CA GLU A 230 -1.88 34.00 43.58
C GLU A 230 -2.70 34.93 42.65
N LYS A 231 -4.03 34.86 42.72
CA LYS A 231 -4.94 35.74 41.98
C LYS A 231 -5.42 36.87 42.88
N VAL A 232 -5.43 38.10 42.35
CA VAL A 232 -5.96 39.28 43.07
C VAL A 232 -7.49 39.19 43.09
N LYS A 233 -8.11 39.23 44.28
CA LYS A 233 -9.58 39.22 44.42
C LYS A 233 -10.21 40.37 43.64
N LYS A 234 -11.33 40.08 42.97
CA LYS A 234 -12.22 41.15 42.48
C LYS A 234 -12.84 41.87 43.67
N HIS A 235 -12.73 43.20 43.67
CA HIS A 235 -13.32 44.06 44.68
C HIS A 235 -14.84 43.90 44.75
N SER A 236 -15.40 43.93 45.96
CA SER A 236 -16.83 43.69 46.22
C SER A 236 -17.77 44.81 45.72
N TYR A 237 -17.22 45.93 45.24
CA TYR A 237 -17.97 47.09 44.73
C TYR A 237 -17.66 47.36 43.25
N GLN A 238 -18.54 48.06 42.55
CA GLN A 238 -18.33 48.41 41.14
C GLN A 238 -17.59 49.76 41.04
N GLY A 239 -16.35 49.79 40.55
CA GLY A 239 -15.56 51.03 40.39
C GLY A 239 -14.04 50.83 40.52
N ARG A 240 -13.24 51.88 40.24
CA ARG A 240 -11.77 51.83 40.36
C ARG A 240 -11.36 51.77 41.84
N PRO A 241 -10.34 50.95 42.21
CA PRO A 241 -9.84 50.86 43.57
C PRO A 241 -9.44 52.21 44.15
N ARG A 242 -9.72 52.42 45.45
CA ARG A 242 -9.31 53.65 46.16
C ARG A 242 -7.78 53.67 46.29
N LYS A 243 -7.19 54.88 46.26
CA LYS A 243 -5.73 55.09 46.11
C LYS A 243 -4.85 54.43 47.21
N ASN A 244 -5.43 53.96 48.32
CA ASN A 244 -4.73 53.33 49.46
C ASN A 244 -5.37 52.00 49.93
N GLU A 245 -6.07 51.25 49.07
CA GLU A 245 -6.71 49.98 49.44
C GLU A 245 -5.75 48.80 49.22
N THR A 246 -5.51 48.00 50.28
CA THR A 246 -4.68 46.79 50.21
C THR A 246 -5.40 45.73 49.40
N LYS A 247 -4.76 45.25 48.33
CA LYS A 247 -5.32 44.22 47.45
C LYS A 247 -5.37 42.89 48.21
N GLU A 248 -6.57 42.35 48.42
CA GLU A 248 -6.72 40.97 48.87
C GLU A 248 -6.30 40.01 47.75
N VAL A 249 -5.40 39.08 48.05
CA VAL A 249 -5.00 38.00 47.15
C VAL A 249 -5.65 36.70 47.61
N GLU A 250 -6.15 35.91 46.67
CA GLU A 250 -6.56 34.52 46.88
C GLU A 250 -5.50 33.62 46.25
N THR A 251 -5.06 32.63 47.01
CA THR A 251 -4.21 31.56 46.50
C THR A 251 -5.11 30.54 45.83
N CYS A 252 -4.95 30.37 44.52
CA CYS A 252 -5.62 29.34 43.73
C CYS A 252 -4.58 28.33 43.23
N ILE A 253 -5.03 27.14 42.89
CA ILE A 253 -4.23 26.07 42.31
C ILE A 253 -4.81 25.79 40.92
N MET A 254 -3.93 25.67 39.93
CA MET A 254 -4.24 25.44 38.51
C MET A 254 -3.59 24.14 38.06
#